data_AF-A0A4V0I5Q2-F1
#
_entry.id   AF-A0A4V0I5Q2-F1
#
_cell.length_a   1.000
_cell.length_b   1.000
_cell.length_c   1.000
_cell.angle_alpha   90.00
_cell.angle_beta   90.00
_cell.angle_gamma   90.00
#
_symmetry.space_group_name_H-M   'P 1'
#
loop_
_entity.id
_entity.type
_entity.pdbx_description
1 polymer ?
#
loop_
_entity_poly.entity_id
_entity_poly.type
_entity_poly.pdbx_seq_one_letter_code
_entity_poly.pdbx_strand_id
1 'polypeptide(L)'
;MSDEQPWNSKSRSDDLGSLAQSARKSNLSSARTILIAIGILNGLGAVFFYFNADREAAQVIEQEKKQAGPFVQFDPVKVKEAQDELARIARFIYLGVIAAGVVFIGLGVAVKKAPVPCTVAGLVMFLGLNALAALADPTNIIRGFILKIIFFVGLVKAVQAAVAYERERKEEAAARREREEAEEDAADDRHPAEFPGFGDGPERR
;
A
#
# COMPACT_ATOMS: atom_id res chain seq x y z
N MET A 1 -48.93 42.31 3.24
CA MET A 1 -47.96 42.16 2.13
C MET A 1 -46.69 41.72 2.81
N SER A 2 -46.56 40.41 2.97
CA SER A 2 -45.57 39.77 3.83
C SER A 2 -44.80 38.83 2.92
N ASP A 3 -43.58 39.21 2.58
CA ASP A 3 -42.70 38.44 1.72
C ASP A 3 -42.24 37.19 2.46
N GLU A 4 -42.92 36.07 2.20
CA GLU A 4 -42.44 34.74 2.57
C GLU A 4 -41.16 34.45 1.81
N GLN A 5 -40.02 34.64 2.46
CA GLN A 5 -38.75 34.20 1.90
C GLN A 5 -38.70 32.67 1.93
N PRO A 6 -38.57 32.00 0.77
CA PRO A 6 -38.40 30.56 0.73
C PRO A 6 -37.02 30.22 1.31
N TRP A 7 -37.02 29.93 2.61
CA TRP A 7 -36.05 29.11 3.34
C TRP A 7 -35.13 28.31 2.42
N ASN A 8 -33.94 28.86 2.26
CA ASN A 8 -32.76 28.25 1.66
C ASN A 8 -32.28 27.08 2.53
N SER A 9 -32.94 25.91 2.44
CA SER A 9 -32.64 24.71 3.21
C SER A 9 -31.53 23.82 2.60
N LYS A 10 -31.00 24.19 1.43
CA LYS A 10 -30.01 23.37 0.70
C LYS A 10 -28.59 23.38 1.28
N SER A 11 -28.23 24.26 2.21
CA SER A 11 -26.82 24.44 2.59
C SER A 11 -26.30 23.56 3.74
N ARG A 12 -27.16 22.89 4.54
CA ARG A 12 -26.69 22.14 5.73
C ARG A 12 -26.35 20.66 5.48
N SER A 13 -27.00 20.00 4.53
CA SER A 13 -26.69 18.60 4.18
C SER A 13 -25.38 18.47 3.40
N ASP A 14 -25.06 19.46 2.57
CA ASP A 14 -23.86 19.47 1.73
C ASP A 14 -22.58 19.64 2.56
N ASP A 15 -22.66 20.36 3.68
CA ASP A 15 -21.53 20.60 4.58
C ASP A 15 -21.18 19.36 5.44
N LEU A 16 -22.18 18.57 5.81
CA LEU A 16 -21.95 17.30 6.52
C LEU A 16 -21.33 16.23 5.60
N GLY A 17 -21.69 16.26 4.31
CA GLY A 17 -21.03 15.45 3.28
C GLY A 17 -19.55 15.80 3.11
N SER A 18 -19.21 17.09 3.09
CA SER A 18 -17.84 17.60 2.95
C SER A 18 -16.90 17.13 4.06
N LEU A 19 -17.35 17.16 5.32
CA LEU A 19 -16.53 16.72 6.47
C LEU A 19 -16.27 15.21 6.46
N ALA A 20 -17.30 14.40 6.21
CA ALA A 20 -17.15 12.96 6.08
C ALA A 20 -16.24 12.59 4.91
N GLN A 21 -16.31 13.32 3.80
CA GLN A 21 -15.48 13.09 2.61
C GLN A 21 -14.02 13.53 2.81
N SER A 22 -13.79 14.59 3.59
CA SER A 22 -12.44 15.06 3.97
C SER A 22 -11.69 14.03 4.82
N ALA A 23 -12.36 13.45 5.83
CA ALA A 23 -11.79 12.39 6.66
C ALA A 23 -11.36 11.16 5.82
N ARG A 24 -12.15 10.79 4.79
CA ARG A 24 -11.82 9.67 3.88
C ARG A 24 -10.54 9.92 3.08
N LYS A 25 -10.38 11.11 2.52
CA LYS A 25 -9.21 11.46 1.68
C LYS A 25 -7.91 11.43 2.48
N SER A 26 -7.98 11.79 3.76
CA SER A 26 -6.84 11.77 4.69
C SER A 26 -6.27 10.35 4.88
N ASN A 27 -7.13 9.35 5.13
CA ASN A 27 -6.68 7.98 5.41
C ASN A 27 -5.96 7.32 4.22
N LEU A 28 -6.47 7.51 3.01
CA LEU A 28 -5.84 6.95 1.80
C LEU A 28 -4.49 7.63 1.50
N SER A 29 -4.38 8.94 1.77
CA SER A 29 -3.12 9.67 1.65
C SER A 29 -2.06 9.18 2.66
N SER A 30 -2.50 8.79 3.87
CA SER A 30 -1.62 8.26 4.91
C SER A 30 -1.01 6.90 4.50
N ALA A 31 -1.83 5.96 4.02
CA ALA A 31 -1.35 4.65 3.56
C ALA A 31 -0.28 4.77 2.45
N ARG A 32 -0.51 5.70 1.50
CA ARG A 32 0.46 6.04 0.45
C ARG A 32 1.77 6.54 1.03
N THR A 33 1.70 7.53 1.92
CA THR A 33 2.88 8.12 2.55
C THR A 33 3.67 7.08 3.34
N ILE A 34 2.99 6.21 4.09
CA ILE A 34 3.61 5.13 4.85
C ILE A 34 4.36 4.16 3.91
N LEU A 35 3.74 3.68 2.84
CA LEU A 35 4.39 2.75 1.90
C LEU A 35 5.62 3.38 1.23
N ILE A 36 5.51 4.64 0.80
CA ILE A 36 6.63 5.37 0.18
C ILE A 36 7.75 5.60 1.20
N ALA A 37 7.41 6.02 2.43
CA ALA A 37 8.39 6.23 3.48
C ALA A 37 9.12 4.93 3.85
N ILE A 38 8.41 3.81 3.94
CA ILE A 38 9.00 2.48 4.15
C ILE A 38 9.95 2.14 3.00
N GLY A 39 9.51 2.30 1.76
CA GLY A 39 10.33 2.01 0.59
C GLY A 39 11.61 2.84 0.53
N ILE A 40 11.51 4.15 0.81
CA ILE A 40 12.66 5.06 0.88
C ILE A 40 13.58 4.67 2.03
N LEU A 41 13.06 4.47 3.24
CA LEU A 41 13.90 4.19 4.41
C LEU A 41 14.62 2.85 4.27
N ASN A 42 13.92 1.82 3.78
CA ASN A 42 14.52 0.52 3.52
C ASN A 42 15.54 0.59 2.37
N GLY A 43 15.21 1.30 1.29
CA GLY A 43 16.10 1.50 0.15
C GLY A 43 17.37 2.26 0.53
N LEU A 44 17.26 3.40 1.23
CA LEU A 44 18.40 4.19 1.67
C LEU A 44 19.27 3.43 2.67
N GLY A 45 18.64 2.72 3.62
CA GLY A 45 19.36 1.84 4.54
C GLY A 45 20.17 0.79 3.78
N ALA A 46 19.55 0.09 2.84
CA ALA A 46 20.23 -0.93 2.04
C ALA A 46 21.33 -0.34 1.13
N VAL A 47 21.13 0.85 0.55
CA VAL A 47 22.19 1.56 -0.20
C VAL A 47 23.38 1.88 0.71
N PHE A 48 23.12 2.37 1.93
CA PHE A 48 24.18 2.64 2.90
C PHE A 48 24.96 1.36 3.26
N PHE A 49 24.27 0.25 3.52
CA PHE A 49 24.92 -1.03 3.81
C PHE A 49 25.65 -1.61 2.59
N TYR A 50 25.12 -1.45 1.39
CA TYR A 50 25.76 -1.85 0.14
C TYR A 50 27.16 -1.25 -0.01
N PHE A 51 27.31 0.05 0.28
CA PHE A 51 28.62 0.73 0.26
C PHE A 51 29.53 0.33 1.43
N ASN A 52 28.98 -0.19 2.53
CA ASN A 52 29.74 -0.65 3.68
C ASN A 52 29.99 -2.17 3.69
N ALA A 53 29.55 -2.92 2.67
CA ALA A 53 29.65 -4.37 2.63
C ALA A 53 31.10 -4.89 2.79
N ASP A 54 32.09 -4.19 2.23
CA ASP A 54 33.50 -4.57 2.37
C ASP A 54 34.00 -4.45 3.82
N ARG A 55 33.49 -3.45 4.56
CA ARG A 55 33.83 -3.23 5.96
C ARG A 55 33.17 -4.27 6.85
N GLU A 56 31.93 -4.64 6.54
CA GLU A 56 31.20 -5.69 7.27
C GLU A 56 31.86 -7.06 7.07
N ALA A 57 32.24 -7.40 5.84
CA ALA A 57 33.00 -8.62 5.55
C ALA A 57 34.34 -8.65 6.32
N ALA A 58 35.06 -7.52 6.38
CA ALA A 58 36.29 -7.42 7.16
C ALA A 58 36.06 -7.63 8.66
N GLN A 59 34.98 -7.06 9.22
CA GLN A 59 34.62 -7.20 10.64
C GLN A 59 34.27 -8.64 11.02
N VAL A 60 33.53 -9.35 10.15
CA VAL A 60 33.18 -10.76 10.38
C VAL A 60 34.44 -11.61 10.43
N ILE A 61 35.35 -11.45 9.46
CA ILE A 61 36.62 -12.19 9.45
C ILE A 61 37.50 -11.83 10.66
N GLU A 62 37.54 -10.56 11.06
CA GLU A 62 38.29 -10.16 12.27
C GLU A 62 37.68 -10.77 13.53
N GLN A 63 36.36 -10.86 13.61
CA GLN A 63 35.65 -11.50 14.71
C GLN A 63 35.92 -13.01 14.77
N GLU A 64 35.97 -13.69 13.62
CA GLU A 64 36.38 -15.10 13.54
C GLU A 64 37.85 -15.29 13.94
N LYS A 65 38.76 -14.40 13.51
CA LYS A 65 40.16 -14.43 13.95
C LYS A 65 40.29 -14.28 15.46
N LYS A 66 39.51 -13.38 16.08
CA LYS A 66 39.47 -13.20 17.54
C LYS A 66 38.94 -14.45 18.25
N GLN A 67 37.96 -15.15 17.67
CA GLN A 67 37.41 -16.37 18.24
C GLN A 67 38.34 -17.59 18.07
N ALA A 68 39.11 -17.66 16.98
CA ALA A 68 40.07 -18.74 16.74
C ALA A 68 41.28 -18.70 17.68
N GLY A 69 41.56 -17.54 18.29
CA GLY A 69 42.63 -17.36 19.27
C GLY A 69 43.97 -16.92 18.67
N PRO A 70 44.91 -16.44 19.52
CA PRO A 70 46.11 -15.75 19.08
C PRO A 70 47.15 -16.63 18.37
N PHE A 71 47.03 -17.96 18.44
CA PHE A 71 48.00 -18.90 17.88
C PHE A 71 47.64 -19.42 16.48
N VAL A 72 46.47 -19.06 15.94
CA VAL A 72 46.05 -19.50 14.59
C VAL A 72 46.58 -18.51 13.56
N GLN A 73 47.57 -18.93 12.77
CA GLN A 73 48.03 -18.15 11.60
C GLN A 73 47.08 -18.39 10.43
N PHE A 74 46.39 -17.33 10.01
CA PHE A 74 45.59 -17.35 8.80
C PHE A 74 46.45 -16.95 7.60
N ASP A 75 46.36 -17.72 6.52
CA ASP A 75 46.96 -17.36 5.24
C ASP A 75 46.30 -16.06 4.73
N PRO A 76 47.06 -14.97 4.50
CA PRO A 76 46.51 -13.69 4.06
C PRO A 76 45.81 -13.79 2.70
N VAL A 77 46.21 -14.72 1.84
CA VAL A 77 45.58 -14.92 0.52
C VAL A 77 44.17 -15.48 0.69
N LYS A 78 44.02 -16.56 1.47
CA LYS A 78 42.72 -17.19 1.75
C LYS A 78 41.77 -16.25 2.48
N VAL A 79 42.29 -15.45 3.41
CA VAL A 79 41.50 -14.44 4.12
C VAL A 79 40.91 -13.42 3.14
N LYS A 80 41.71 -12.95 2.19
CA LYS A 80 41.25 -11.96 1.20
C LYS A 80 40.21 -12.57 0.26
N GLU A 81 40.43 -13.80 -0.20
CA GLU A 81 39.46 -14.53 -1.04
C GLU A 81 38.12 -14.71 -0.32
N ALA A 82 38.13 -15.14 0.94
CA ALA A 82 36.93 -15.27 1.76
C ALA A 82 36.23 -13.92 1.97
N GLN A 83 36.99 -12.84 2.21
CA GLN A 83 36.44 -11.50 2.34
C GLN A 83 35.76 -11.03 1.05
N ASP A 84 36.38 -11.24 -0.10
CA ASP A 84 35.83 -10.85 -1.41
C ASP A 84 34.55 -11.66 -1.74
N GLU A 85 34.50 -12.94 -1.36
CA GLU A 85 33.31 -13.78 -1.49
C GLU A 85 32.16 -13.30 -0.61
N LEU A 86 32.43 -13.05 0.68
CA LEU A 86 31.43 -12.53 1.63
C LEU A 86 30.91 -11.17 1.19
N ALA A 87 31.79 -10.25 0.78
CA ALA A 87 31.40 -8.93 0.29
C ALA A 87 30.51 -9.02 -0.96
N ARG A 88 30.80 -9.96 -1.87
CA ARG A 88 29.98 -10.19 -3.06
C ARG A 88 28.57 -10.68 -2.67
N ILE A 89 28.48 -11.66 -1.79
CA ILE A 89 27.19 -12.19 -1.30
C ILE A 89 26.39 -11.08 -0.60
N ALA A 90 27.02 -10.33 0.31
CA ALA A 90 26.38 -9.23 1.02
C ALA A 90 25.84 -8.17 0.05
N ARG A 91 26.63 -7.76 -0.96
CA ARG A 91 26.20 -6.81 -2.00
C ARG A 91 24.99 -7.33 -2.79
N PHE A 92 24.95 -8.62 -3.14
CA PHE A 92 23.78 -9.21 -3.80
C PHE A 92 22.53 -9.18 -2.92
N ILE A 93 22.67 -9.49 -1.63
CA ILE A 93 21.56 -9.40 -0.68
C ILE A 93 21.05 -7.96 -0.58
N TYR A 94 21.94 -6.99 -0.37
CA TYR A 94 21.55 -5.58 -0.28
C TYR A 94 20.94 -5.07 -1.59
N LEU A 95 21.43 -5.50 -2.76
CA LEU A 95 20.81 -5.18 -4.04
C LEU A 95 19.36 -5.69 -4.11
N GLY A 96 19.10 -6.90 -3.62
CA GLY A 96 17.75 -7.44 -3.48
C GLY A 96 16.86 -6.58 -2.58
N VAL A 97 17.39 -6.10 -1.45
CA VAL A 97 16.65 -5.21 -0.53
C VAL A 97 16.40 -3.83 -1.15
N ILE A 98 17.34 -3.30 -1.92
CA ILE A 98 17.17 -2.04 -2.67
C ILE A 98 16.04 -2.19 -3.70
N ALA A 99 16.05 -3.27 -4.48
CA ALA A 99 14.99 -3.58 -5.44
C ALA A 99 13.63 -3.71 -4.73
N ALA A 100 13.61 -4.33 -3.55
CA ALA A 100 12.42 -4.41 -2.72
C ALA A 100 11.91 -3.03 -2.29
N GLY A 101 12.81 -2.12 -1.90
CA GLY A 101 12.47 -0.71 -1.61
C GLY A 101 11.83 0.00 -2.80
N VAL A 102 12.33 -0.20 -4.01
CA VAL A 102 11.73 0.33 -5.25
C VAL A 102 10.32 -0.22 -5.46
N VAL A 103 10.11 -1.52 -5.24
CA VAL A 103 8.78 -2.14 -5.32
C VAL A 103 7.82 -1.54 -4.30
N PHE A 104 8.25 -1.28 -3.05
CA PHE A 104 7.41 -0.59 -2.05
C PHE A 104 7.00 0.81 -2.49
N ILE A 105 7.91 1.57 -3.11
CA ILE A 105 7.58 2.88 -3.70
C ILE A 105 6.55 2.73 -4.82
N GLY A 106 6.73 1.75 -5.71
CA GLY A 106 5.79 1.42 -6.77
C GLY A 106 4.40 1.07 -6.23
N LEU A 107 4.32 0.22 -5.20
CA LEU A 107 3.07 -0.12 -4.49
C LEU A 107 2.44 1.12 -3.86
N GLY A 108 3.24 2.01 -3.28
CA GLY A 108 2.78 3.29 -2.73
C GLY A 108 2.17 4.22 -3.79
N VAL A 109 2.70 4.22 -5.02
CA VAL A 109 2.09 4.96 -6.14
C VAL A 109 0.81 4.27 -6.63
N ALA A 110 0.81 2.93 -6.72
CA ALA A 110 -0.31 2.12 -7.19
C ALA A 110 -1.50 2.04 -6.22
N VAL A 111 -1.31 2.32 -4.94
CA VAL A 111 -2.34 2.24 -3.88
C VAL A 111 -3.59 3.06 -4.18
N LYS A 112 -3.48 4.12 -4.98
CA LYS A 112 -4.64 4.94 -5.41
C LYS A 112 -5.62 4.17 -6.28
N LYS A 113 -5.15 3.21 -7.07
CA LYS A 113 -5.98 2.42 -7.99
C LYS A 113 -6.58 1.21 -7.27
N ALA A 114 -5.77 0.57 -6.42
CA ALA A 114 -6.15 -0.68 -5.77
C ALA A 114 -5.56 -0.74 -4.35
N PRO A 115 -6.18 -0.06 -3.36
CA PRO A 115 -5.57 0.15 -2.05
C PRO A 115 -5.40 -1.16 -1.26
N VAL A 116 -6.40 -2.05 -1.30
CA VAL A 116 -6.34 -3.33 -0.59
C VAL A 116 -5.25 -4.26 -1.12
N PRO A 117 -5.18 -4.62 -2.42
CA PRO A 117 -4.15 -5.54 -2.89
C PRO A 117 -2.74 -4.95 -2.75
N CYS A 118 -2.55 -3.63 -2.91
CA CYS A 118 -1.25 -3.00 -2.73
C CYS A 118 -0.76 -3.07 -1.27
N THR A 119 -1.64 -2.79 -0.31
CA THR A 119 -1.29 -2.84 1.13
C THR A 119 -1.05 -4.27 1.61
N VAL A 120 -1.85 -5.24 1.15
CA VAL A 120 -1.65 -6.67 1.47
C VAL A 120 -0.36 -7.18 0.85
N ALA A 121 -0.08 -6.89 -0.42
CA ALA A 121 1.18 -7.26 -1.08
C ALA A 121 2.39 -6.66 -0.35
N GLY A 122 2.31 -5.38 0.04
CA GLY A 122 3.35 -4.73 0.84
C GLY A 122 3.57 -5.41 2.19
N LEU A 123 2.50 -5.80 2.89
CA LEU A 123 2.60 -6.51 4.17
C LEU A 123 3.24 -7.90 4.00
N VAL A 124 2.78 -8.69 3.04
CA VAL A 124 3.33 -10.02 2.76
C VAL A 124 4.81 -9.93 2.37
N MET A 125 5.17 -8.98 1.51
CA MET A 125 6.54 -8.76 1.09
C MET A 125 7.42 -8.30 2.26
N PHE A 126 6.92 -7.43 3.13
CA PHE A 126 7.62 -7.02 4.35
C PHE A 126 7.90 -8.21 5.28
N LEU A 127 6.89 -9.05 5.51
CA LEU A 127 7.03 -10.26 6.33
C LEU A 127 8.01 -11.25 5.69
N GLY A 128 7.94 -11.45 4.37
CA GLY A 128 8.85 -12.31 3.63
C GLY A 128 10.31 -11.85 3.73
N LEU A 129 10.58 -10.55 3.58
CA LEU A 129 11.93 -10.00 3.75
C LEU A 129 12.45 -10.17 5.18
N ASN A 130 11.60 -9.97 6.19
CA ASN A 130 11.99 -10.17 7.59
C ASN A 130 12.23 -11.65 7.91
N ALA A 131 11.44 -12.56 7.34
CA ALA A 131 11.65 -14.00 7.48
C ALA A 131 12.98 -14.42 6.83
N LEU A 132 13.29 -13.94 5.63
CA LEU A 132 14.58 -14.19 4.97
C LEU A 132 15.75 -13.63 5.78
N ALA A 133 15.61 -12.41 6.31
CA ALA A 133 16.65 -11.81 7.15
C ALA A 133 16.86 -12.59 8.46
N ALA A 134 15.78 -13.11 9.07
CA ALA A 134 15.83 -13.94 10.25
C ALA A 134 16.55 -15.27 10.01
N LEU A 135 16.39 -15.86 8.82
CA LEU A 135 17.09 -17.09 8.43
C LEU A 135 18.58 -16.84 8.15
N ALA A 136 18.94 -15.64 7.66
CA ALA A 136 20.33 -15.28 7.38
C ALA A 136 21.12 -14.96 8.67
N ASP A 137 20.54 -14.18 9.57
CA ASP A 137 21.12 -13.88 10.88
C ASP A 137 20.02 -13.52 11.91
N PRO A 138 19.78 -14.36 12.95
CA PRO A 138 18.78 -14.07 13.96
C PRO A 138 19.12 -12.83 14.81
N THR A 139 20.38 -12.41 14.88
CA THR A 139 20.83 -11.23 15.62
C THR A 139 20.27 -9.93 15.00
N ASN A 140 20.07 -9.93 13.68
CA ASN A 140 19.42 -8.84 12.95
C ASN A 140 17.94 -8.69 13.26
N ILE A 141 17.30 -9.67 13.92
CA ILE A 141 15.93 -9.51 14.41
C ILE A 141 15.91 -8.57 15.61
N ILE A 142 16.85 -8.75 16.52
CA ILE A 142 16.94 -8.00 17.78
C ILE A 142 17.36 -6.55 17.49
N ARG A 143 18.39 -6.36 16.65
CA ARG A 143 18.83 -5.03 16.23
C ARG A 143 17.83 -4.43 15.22
N GLY A 144 17.09 -3.41 15.66
CA GLY A 144 16.09 -2.73 14.82
C GLY A 144 14.66 -3.26 14.95
N PHE A 145 14.38 -4.10 15.94
CA PHE A 145 13.03 -4.59 16.23
C PHE A 145 12.00 -3.47 16.40
N ILE A 146 12.38 -2.34 17.03
CA ILE A 146 11.51 -1.18 17.22
C ILE A 146 11.02 -0.61 15.88
N LEU A 147 11.93 -0.42 14.91
CA LEU A 147 11.56 0.08 13.58
C LEU A 147 10.66 -0.92 12.85
N LYS A 148 10.94 -2.22 12.98
CA LYS A 148 10.12 -3.29 12.39
C LYS A 148 8.70 -3.28 12.96
N ILE A 149 8.53 -3.08 14.27
CA ILE A 149 7.20 -2.94 14.89
C ILE A 149 6.48 -1.71 14.35
N ILE A 150 7.14 -0.55 14.31
CA ILE A 150 6.52 0.69 13.82
C ILE A 150 6.02 0.50 12.39
N PHE A 151 6.81 -0.13 11.52
CA PHE A 151 6.42 -0.43 10.15
C PHE A 151 5.29 -1.45 10.07
N PHE A 152 5.36 -2.51 10.88
CA PHE A 152 4.31 -3.52 10.93
C PHE A 152 2.97 -2.90 11.35
N VAL A 153 2.94 -2.13 12.44
CA VAL A 153 1.73 -1.44 12.91
C VAL A 153 1.23 -0.43 11.87
N GLY A 154 2.14 0.30 11.22
CA GLY A 154 1.80 1.23 10.14
C GLY A 154 1.12 0.53 8.95
N LEU A 155 1.65 -0.61 8.52
CA LEU A 155 1.07 -1.42 7.44
C LEU A 155 -0.27 -2.02 7.84
N VAL A 156 -0.41 -2.55 9.05
CA VAL A 156 -1.70 -3.09 9.54
C VAL A 156 -2.77 -2.00 9.56
N LYS A 157 -2.45 -0.79 10.03
CA LYS A 157 -3.36 0.35 9.98
C LYS A 157 -3.70 0.77 8.54
N ALA A 158 -2.73 0.75 7.64
CA ALA A 158 -2.97 1.02 6.22
C ALA A 158 -3.91 -0.01 5.57
N VAL A 159 -3.77 -1.30 5.91
CA VAL A 159 -4.67 -2.36 5.45
C VAL A 159 -6.09 -2.15 5.99
N GLN A 160 -6.24 -1.85 7.28
CA GLN A 160 -7.55 -1.57 7.88
C GLN A 160 -8.25 -0.38 7.21
N ALA A 161 -7.51 0.71 6.97
CA ALA A 161 -8.02 1.88 6.27
C ALA A 161 -8.42 1.55 4.81
N ALA A 162 -7.63 0.75 4.11
CA ALA A 162 -7.93 0.31 2.75
C ALA A 162 -9.19 -0.56 2.67
N VAL A 163 -9.37 -1.48 3.63
CA VAL A 163 -10.56 -2.34 3.71
C VAL A 163 -11.81 -1.53 4.01
N ALA A 164 -11.75 -0.57 4.94
CA ALA A 164 -12.85 0.34 5.22
C ALA A 164 -13.26 1.12 3.96
N TYR A 165 -12.28 1.66 3.23
CA TYR A 165 -12.53 2.38 1.98
C TYR A 165 -13.20 1.52 0.89
N GLU A 166 -12.76 0.27 0.72
CA GLU A 166 -13.38 -0.65 -0.25
C GLU A 166 -14.80 -1.04 0.13
N ARG A 167 -15.13 -1.17 1.42
CA ARG A 167 -16.49 -1.46 1.89
C ARG A 167 -17.44 -0.31 1.56
N GLU A 168 -17.07 0.91 1.94
CA GLU A 168 -17.86 2.11 1.64
C GLU A 168 -18.08 2.29 0.14
N ARG A 169 -17.04 2.11 -0.68
CA ARG A 169 -17.15 2.22 -2.15
C ARG A 169 -18.12 1.19 -2.74
N LYS A 170 -18.16 -0.03 -2.18
CA LYS A 170 -19.09 -1.07 -2.62
C LYS A 170 -20.53 -0.76 -2.22
N GLU A 171 -20.73 -0.21 -1.02
CA GLU A 171 -22.05 0.22 -0.54
C GLU A 171 -22.61 1.37 -1.39
N GLU A 172 -21.79 2.39 -1.71
CA GLU A 172 -22.20 3.48 -2.61
C GLU A 172 -22.53 2.97 -4.02
N ALA A 173 -21.76 2.03 -4.54
CA ALA A 173 -22.02 1.43 -5.85
C ALA A 173 -23.31 0.59 -5.86
N ALA A 174 -23.61 -0.13 -4.76
CA ALA A 174 -24.85 -0.88 -4.61
C ALA A 174 -26.06 0.05 -4.51
N ALA A 175 -26.00 1.07 -3.64
CA ALA A 175 -27.06 2.05 -3.47
C ALA A 175 -27.34 2.85 -4.76
N ARG A 176 -26.31 3.10 -5.58
CA ARG A 176 -26.49 3.73 -6.88
C ARG A 176 -27.23 2.81 -7.86
N ARG A 177 -26.90 1.52 -7.90
CA ARG A 177 -27.61 0.54 -8.74
C ARG A 177 -29.07 0.41 -8.34
N GLU A 178 -29.36 0.32 -7.04
CA GLU A 178 -30.73 0.28 -6.53
C GLU A 178 -31.54 1.52 -6.93
N ARG A 179 -30.91 2.71 -6.97
CA ARG A 179 -31.56 3.95 -7.44
C ARG A 179 -31.80 3.95 -8.94
N GLU A 180 -30.83 3.47 -9.73
CA GLU A 180 -30.96 3.37 -11.18
C GLU A 180 -32.06 2.36 -11.56
N GLU A 181 -32.11 1.20 -10.89
CA GLU A 181 -33.17 0.20 -11.04
C GLU A 181 -34.55 0.76 -10.65
N ALA A 182 -34.66 1.44 -9.50
CA ALA A 182 -35.92 2.05 -9.08
C ALA A 182 -36.40 3.19 -10.01
N GLU A 183 -35.47 3.92 -10.64
CA GLU A 183 -35.80 4.97 -11.63
C GLU A 183 -36.26 4.35 -12.97
N GLU A 184 -35.66 3.24 -13.38
CA GLU A 184 -36.05 2.46 -14.55
C GLU A 184 -37.45 1.87 -14.40
N ASP A 185 -37.75 1.23 -13.26
CA ASP A 185 -39.07 0.70 -12.93
C ASP A 185 -40.14 1.83 -12.93
N ALA A 186 -39.83 2.99 -12.33
CA ALA A 186 -40.72 4.14 -12.31
C ALA A 186 -40.87 4.84 -13.68
N ALA A 187 -39.97 4.59 -14.63
CA ALA A 187 -40.09 5.05 -16.01
C ALA A 187 -40.97 4.11 -16.84
N ASP A 188 -40.90 2.80 -16.60
CA ASP A 188 -41.76 1.80 -17.26
C ASP A 188 -43.23 1.96 -16.84
N ASP A 189 -43.51 2.25 -15.57
CA ASP A 189 -44.86 2.58 -15.09
C ASP A 189 -45.43 3.87 -15.75
N ARG A 190 -44.56 4.74 -16.26
CA ARG A 190 -44.94 5.95 -16.99
C ARG A 190 -45.10 5.72 -18.48
N HIS A 191 -44.95 4.49 -18.99
CA HIS A 191 -45.28 4.17 -20.37
C HIS A 191 -46.78 4.44 -20.55
N PRO A 192 -47.18 5.50 -21.28
CA PRO A 192 -48.58 5.88 -21.37
C PRO A 192 -49.32 4.72 -22.01
N ALA A 193 -50.38 4.26 -21.33
CA ALA A 193 -51.36 3.33 -21.85
C ALA A 193 -51.56 3.65 -23.34
N GLU A 194 -51.29 2.62 -24.16
CA GLU A 194 -51.41 2.61 -25.62
C GLU A 194 -52.38 3.69 -26.09
N PHE A 195 -51.86 4.68 -26.83
CA PHE A 195 -52.73 5.63 -27.51
C PHE A 195 -53.77 4.81 -28.28
N PRO A 196 -55.07 4.84 -27.90
CA PRO A 196 -56.07 4.03 -28.58
C PRO A 196 -56.00 4.44 -30.05
N GLY A 197 -55.73 3.44 -30.89
CA GLY A 197 -55.37 3.63 -32.29
C GLY A 197 -56.25 4.69 -32.93
N PHE A 198 -55.60 5.69 -33.53
CA PHE A 198 -56.25 6.58 -34.48
C PHE A 198 -56.87 5.71 -35.55
N GLY A 199 -58.19 5.53 -35.45
CA GLY A 199 -58.97 4.68 -36.31
C GLY A 199 -58.77 5.04 -37.77
N ASP A 200 -58.65 4.00 -38.58
CA ASP A 200 -58.63 4.04 -40.04
C ASP A 200 -59.71 5.00 -40.55
N GLY A 201 -59.27 6.11 -41.13
CA GLY A 201 -60.13 7.06 -41.79
C GLY A 201 -60.80 6.43 -43.02
N PRO A 202 -62.09 6.73 -43.29
CA PRO A 202 -62.83 6.11 -44.37
C PRO A 202 -62.25 6.47 -45.75
N GLU A 203 -62.14 5.43 -46.58
CA GLU A 203 -61.83 5.48 -48.01
C GLU A 203 -62.64 6.58 -48.72
N ARG A 204 -61.94 7.53 -49.35
CA ARG A 204 -62.55 8.42 -50.36
C ARG A 204 -62.53 7.69 -51.69
N ARG A 205 -63.72 7.34 -52.19
CA ARG A 205 -63.99 7.11 -53.61
C ARG A 205 -64.58 8.38 -54.23
#